data_AF-A0A933NML0-F1
#
_entry.id   AF-A0A933NML0-F1
#
_cell.length_a   1.000
_cell.length_b   1.000
_cell.length_c   1.000
_cell.angle_alpha   90.00
_cell.angle_beta   90.00
_cell.angle_gamma   90.00
#
_symmetry.space_group_name_H-M   'P 1'
#
loop_
_entity.id
_entity.type
_entity.pdbx_description
1 polymer ?
#
loop_
_entity_poly.entity_id
_entity_poly.type
_entity_poly.pdbx_seq_one_letter_code
_entity_poly.pdbx_strand_id
1 'polypeptide(L)'
;MTGATAMLSREESRRALRRLFRGRPIADMPLLLQTLRTDASRSVFRRLGELGYLSSYNENGRFYTLEEIPEFDAHGLWEYQGVFFSRHGALNVTIAHLVEEADSGYTHGELVAVLHVRVHNMLLELVKRAQIARELLGGLFVYVSAESRRAGAQLNRRHEQETTPARPASVLGQPLEIAVLLEVIHGARRIPGPDEIAKRLAGKGQEVSLEQVEAIFHKHGVKKTPSPHSRSSRP
;
A
#
# COMPACT_ATOMS: atom_id res chain seq x y z
N MET A 1 -10.65 44.74 -20.53
CA MET A 1 -9.36 44.50 -21.20
C MET A 1 -8.43 43.81 -20.21
N THR A 2 -8.49 42.48 -20.15
CA THR A 2 -7.65 41.68 -19.25
C THR A 2 -6.27 41.58 -19.90
N GLY A 3 -5.29 42.33 -19.39
CA GLY A 3 -3.92 42.27 -19.89
C GLY A 3 -3.39 40.85 -19.81
N ALA A 4 -3.00 40.28 -20.96
CA ALA A 4 -2.34 38.99 -21.02
C ALA A 4 -1.07 39.07 -20.15
N THR A 5 -1.11 38.43 -18.99
CA THR A 5 0.05 38.35 -18.11
C THR A 5 1.07 37.49 -18.84
N ALA A 6 2.16 38.09 -19.30
CA ALA A 6 3.22 37.37 -19.97
C ALA A 6 3.78 36.28 -19.04
N MET A 7 3.93 35.07 -19.58
CA MET A 7 4.55 33.95 -18.87
C MET A 7 5.94 34.37 -18.36
N LEU A 8 6.32 33.87 -17.17
CA LEU A 8 7.64 34.11 -16.62
C LEU A 8 8.76 33.68 -17.59
N SER A 9 9.88 34.42 -17.59
CA SER A 9 11.08 34.01 -18.30
C SER A 9 11.59 32.66 -17.76
N ARG A 10 12.53 32.03 -18.45
CA ARG A 10 13.11 30.74 -18.04
C ARG A 10 13.67 30.79 -16.63
N GLU A 11 14.48 31.81 -16.37
CA GLU A 11 15.21 31.95 -15.12
C GLU A 11 14.30 32.37 -13.96
N GLU A 12 13.28 33.18 -14.22
CA GLU A 12 12.23 33.49 -13.26
C GLU A 12 11.36 32.27 -12.93
N SER A 13 10.99 31.48 -13.95
CA SER A 13 10.23 30.23 -13.77
C SER A 13 10.98 29.26 -12.86
N ARG A 14 12.28 29.08 -13.09
CA ARG A 14 13.16 28.23 -12.27
C ARG A 14 13.18 28.69 -10.81
N ARG A 15 13.35 29.99 -10.56
CA ARG A 15 13.34 30.53 -9.19
C ARG A 15 11.97 30.38 -8.52
N ALA A 16 10.89 30.64 -9.25
CA ALA A 16 9.52 30.54 -8.75
C ALA A 16 9.17 29.11 -8.32
N LEU A 17 9.47 28.12 -9.17
CA LEU A 17 9.23 26.71 -8.87
C LEU A 17 10.06 26.23 -7.67
N ARG A 18 11.36 26.55 -7.62
CA ARG A 18 12.20 26.21 -6.46
C ARG A 18 11.69 26.84 -5.17
N ARG A 19 11.19 28.08 -5.22
CA ARG A 19 10.59 28.75 -4.06
C ARG A 19 9.27 28.09 -3.64
N LEU A 20 8.41 27.74 -4.60
CA LEU A 20 7.17 27.01 -4.34
C LEU A 20 7.47 25.71 -3.60
N PHE A 21 8.36 24.90 -4.16
CA PHE A 21 8.63 23.56 -3.64
C PHE A 21 9.38 23.53 -2.31
N ARG A 22 10.14 24.58 -1.96
CA ARG A 22 10.71 24.75 -0.60
C ARG A 22 9.64 24.90 0.48
N GLY A 23 8.51 25.52 0.16
CA GLY A 23 7.41 25.71 1.10
C GLY A 23 6.31 24.66 1.00
N ARG A 24 6.21 23.98 -0.14
CA ARG A 24 5.20 22.96 -0.44
C ARG A 24 5.85 21.81 -1.21
N PRO A 25 6.17 20.67 -0.56
CA PRO A 25 6.87 19.57 -1.20
C PRO A 25 6.20 19.03 -2.47
N ILE A 26 4.86 19.14 -2.57
CA ILE A 26 4.10 18.74 -3.74
C ILE A 26 3.16 19.86 -4.22
N ALA A 27 2.85 19.88 -5.51
CA ALA A 27 1.93 20.84 -6.12
C ALA A 27 1.06 20.18 -7.21
N ASP A 28 -0.17 20.68 -7.40
CA ASP A 28 -1.03 20.27 -8.52
C ASP A 28 -0.98 21.27 -9.68
N MET A 29 -1.55 20.89 -10.83
CA MET A 29 -1.50 21.71 -12.05
C MET A 29 -2.04 23.15 -11.87
N PRO A 30 -3.20 23.39 -11.21
CA PRO A 30 -3.70 24.75 -10.98
C PRO A 30 -2.69 25.66 -10.27
N LEU A 31 -2.02 25.16 -9.23
CA LEU A 31 -1.01 25.93 -8.50
C LEU A 31 0.23 26.22 -9.36
N LEU A 32 0.65 25.26 -10.19
CA LEU A 32 1.78 25.42 -11.09
C LEU A 32 1.51 26.44 -12.20
N LEU A 33 0.31 26.41 -12.79
CA LEU A 33 -0.16 27.39 -13.77
C LEU A 33 -0.14 28.81 -13.19
N GLN A 34 -0.69 28.97 -11.98
CA GLN A 34 -0.67 30.24 -11.25
C GLN A 34 0.77 30.72 -10.98
N THR A 35 1.63 29.81 -10.52
CA THR A 35 3.04 30.12 -10.18
C THR A 35 3.83 30.61 -11.39
N LEU A 36 3.59 30.02 -12.56
CA LEU A 36 4.29 30.37 -13.80
C LEU A 36 3.59 31.45 -14.63
N ARG A 37 2.43 31.92 -14.16
CA ARG A 37 1.59 32.94 -14.82
C ARG A 37 1.27 32.54 -16.26
N THR A 38 0.80 31.30 -16.43
CA THR A 38 0.45 30.74 -17.74
C THR A 38 -0.76 29.84 -17.61
N ASP A 39 -1.58 29.80 -18.65
CA ASP A 39 -2.72 28.89 -18.76
C ASP A 39 -2.38 27.62 -19.57
N ALA A 40 -1.12 27.49 -20.01
CA ALA A 40 -0.67 26.39 -20.86
C ALA A 40 0.07 25.32 -20.06
N SER A 41 -0.57 24.17 -19.80
CA SER A 41 0.05 23.01 -19.13
C SER A 41 1.34 22.54 -19.81
N ARG A 42 1.42 22.64 -21.14
CA ARG A 42 2.63 22.28 -21.90
C ARG A 42 3.83 23.14 -21.52
N SER A 43 3.60 24.42 -21.22
CA SER A 43 4.65 25.32 -20.74
C SER A 43 5.09 24.97 -19.32
N VAL A 44 4.16 24.56 -18.46
CA VAL A 44 4.47 24.06 -17.11
C VAL A 44 5.36 22.82 -17.19
N PHE A 45 4.95 21.79 -17.94
CA PHE A 45 5.73 20.56 -18.09
C PHE A 45 7.12 20.80 -18.66
N ARG A 46 7.25 21.71 -19.64
CA ARG A 46 8.55 22.10 -20.17
C ARG A 46 9.45 22.70 -19.09
N ARG A 47 8.92 23.57 -18.23
CA ARG A 47 9.70 24.19 -17.13
C ARG A 47 10.03 23.22 -16.01
N LEU A 48 9.11 22.32 -15.66
CA LEU A 48 9.37 21.25 -14.70
C LEU A 48 10.42 20.26 -15.24
N GLY A 49 10.32 19.88 -16.51
CA GLY A 49 11.29 18.98 -17.16
C GLY A 49 12.71 19.53 -17.19
N GLU A 50 12.87 20.86 -17.31
CA GLU A 50 14.17 21.52 -17.17
C GLU A 50 14.80 21.41 -15.77
N LEU A 51 14.02 21.03 -14.74
CA LEU A 51 14.45 20.90 -13.36
C LEU A 51 14.57 19.45 -12.87
N GLY A 52 14.04 18.47 -13.62
CA GLY A 52 13.79 17.13 -13.08
C GLY A 52 12.54 17.15 -12.19
N TYR A 53 11.56 16.30 -12.50
CA TYR A 53 10.32 16.25 -11.73
C TYR A 53 9.71 14.85 -11.76
N LEU A 54 8.93 14.56 -10.73
CA LEU A 54 8.16 13.33 -10.61
C LEU A 54 6.67 13.67 -10.54
N SER A 55 5.84 12.76 -11.04
CA SER A 55 4.40 12.76 -10.85
C SER A 55 3.99 11.69 -9.85
N SER A 56 2.92 11.93 -9.09
CA SER A 56 2.35 10.91 -8.23
C SER A 56 1.92 9.69 -9.06
N TYR A 57 2.08 8.49 -8.53
CA TYR A 57 1.56 7.29 -9.20
C TYR A 57 0.11 6.98 -8.77
N ASN A 58 -0.36 7.58 -7.67
CA ASN A 58 -1.76 7.61 -7.27
C ASN A 58 -2.43 8.94 -7.66
N GLU A 59 -3.70 9.13 -7.30
CA GLU A 59 -4.47 10.35 -7.59
C GLU A 59 -4.50 10.71 -9.09
N ASN A 60 -4.44 9.70 -9.97
CA ASN A 60 -4.36 9.87 -11.43
C ASN A 60 -3.18 10.74 -11.91
N GLY A 61 -2.06 10.77 -11.18
CA GLY A 61 -0.90 11.58 -11.54
C GLY A 61 -1.10 13.08 -11.35
N ARG A 62 -1.99 13.47 -10.43
CA ARG A 62 -2.39 14.85 -10.18
C ARG A 62 -1.27 15.72 -9.58
N PHE A 63 -0.39 15.12 -8.78
CA PHE A 63 0.60 15.87 -8.00
C PHE A 63 1.99 15.73 -8.57
N TYR A 64 2.78 16.79 -8.43
CA TYR A 64 4.15 16.87 -8.92
C TYR A 64 5.09 17.31 -7.80
N THR A 65 6.34 16.85 -7.87
CA THR A 65 7.45 17.25 -7.01
C THR A 65 8.73 17.36 -7.85
N LEU A 66 9.73 18.10 -7.37
CA LEU A 66 11.08 18.03 -7.95
C LEU A 66 11.80 16.76 -7.47
N GLU A 67 12.69 16.21 -8.30
CA GLU A 67 13.40 14.96 -8.02
C GLU A 67 14.30 15.03 -6.77
N GLU A 68 14.79 16.23 -6.41
CA GLU A 68 15.66 16.41 -5.25
C GLU A 68 14.94 16.45 -3.89
N ILE A 69 13.60 16.38 -3.86
CA ILE A 69 12.79 16.57 -2.63
C ILE A 69 12.48 15.25 -1.93
N PRO A 70 12.02 14.19 -2.62
CA PRO A 70 11.62 12.95 -1.97
C PRO A 70 12.78 12.27 -1.24
N GLU A 71 12.51 11.82 -0.02
CA GLU A 71 13.36 10.87 0.69
C GLU A 71 12.81 9.46 0.43
N PHE A 72 13.35 8.80 -0.59
CA PHE A 72 12.87 7.49 -1.01
C PHE A 72 13.24 6.39 -0.01
N ASP A 73 12.34 5.43 0.17
CA ASP A 73 12.59 4.20 0.90
C ASP A 73 13.45 3.20 0.12
N ALA A 74 13.65 2.01 0.70
CA ALA A 74 14.41 0.93 0.07
C ALA A 74 13.82 0.43 -1.27
N HIS A 75 12.53 0.68 -1.51
CA HIS A 75 11.83 0.34 -2.74
C HIS A 75 11.82 1.49 -3.75
N GLY A 76 12.42 2.64 -3.43
CA GLY A 76 12.41 3.82 -4.29
C GLY A 76 11.07 4.55 -4.25
N LEU A 77 10.26 4.36 -3.21
CA LEU A 77 8.94 4.96 -3.02
C LEU A 77 9.01 6.07 -1.98
N TRP A 78 8.17 7.09 -2.15
CA TRP A 78 8.02 8.17 -1.20
C TRP A 78 6.55 8.51 -1.02
N GLU A 79 6.10 8.53 0.24
CA GLU A 79 4.79 9.03 0.61
C GLU A 79 4.89 10.45 1.14
N TYR A 80 4.00 11.32 0.68
CA TYR A 80 3.73 12.59 1.30
C TYR A 80 2.22 12.83 1.44
N GLN A 81 1.71 12.78 2.67
CA GLN A 81 0.30 13.05 3.00
C GLN A 81 -0.69 12.19 2.18
N GLY A 82 -0.42 10.88 2.05
CA GLY A 82 -1.24 9.97 1.25
C GLY A 82 -1.09 10.11 -0.27
N VAL A 83 -0.16 10.93 -0.74
CA VAL A 83 0.25 11.00 -2.15
C VAL A 83 1.55 10.23 -2.31
N PHE A 84 1.60 9.33 -3.29
CA PHE A 84 2.74 8.44 -3.46
C PHE A 84 3.50 8.72 -4.75
N PHE A 85 4.82 8.71 -4.65
CA PHE A 85 5.76 8.93 -5.74
C PHE A 85 6.74 7.76 -5.82
N SER A 86 7.27 7.56 -7.02
CA SER A 86 8.30 6.57 -7.29
C SER A 86 9.42 7.22 -8.07
N ARG A 87 10.66 6.91 -7.71
CA ARG A 87 11.83 7.30 -8.50
C ARG A 87 11.82 6.70 -9.92
N HIS A 88 11.02 5.66 -10.15
CA HIS A 88 10.84 4.98 -11.43
C HIS A 88 9.70 5.57 -12.26
N GLY A 89 8.98 6.58 -11.73
CA GLY A 89 7.91 7.28 -12.42
C GLY A 89 6.54 6.61 -12.23
N ALA A 90 5.84 6.37 -13.34
CA ALA A 90 4.46 5.90 -13.31
C ALA A 90 4.31 4.50 -12.67
N LEU A 91 3.09 4.18 -12.23
CA LEU A 91 2.78 2.95 -11.49
C LEU A 91 3.19 1.67 -12.26
N ASN A 92 2.99 1.66 -13.58
CA ASN A 92 3.35 0.52 -14.44
C ASN A 92 4.86 0.25 -14.44
N VAL A 93 5.67 1.30 -14.61
CA VAL A 93 7.13 1.20 -14.61
C VAL A 93 7.63 0.81 -13.23
N THR A 94 7.02 1.37 -12.19
CA THR A 94 7.34 1.05 -10.79
C THR A 94 7.08 -0.41 -10.47
N ILE A 95 5.92 -0.96 -10.84
CA ILE A 95 5.61 -2.38 -10.62
C ILE A 95 6.58 -3.27 -11.39
N ALA A 96 6.86 -2.96 -12.66
CA ALA A 96 7.80 -3.75 -13.45
C ALA A 96 9.20 -3.76 -12.81
N HIS A 97 9.68 -2.61 -12.34
CA HIS A 97 10.95 -2.51 -11.62
C HIS A 97 10.95 -3.29 -10.31
N LEU A 98 9.90 -3.17 -9.49
CA LEU A 98 9.78 -3.94 -8.24
C LEU A 98 9.82 -5.44 -8.50
N VAL A 99 9.06 -5.92 -9.49
CA VAL A 99 9.03 -7.34 -9.86
C VAL A 99 10.39 -7.80 -10.41
N GLU A 100 11.08 -6.97 -11.18
CA GLU A 100 12.40 -7.31 -11.72
C GLU A 100 13.48 -7.39 -10.64
N GLU A 101 13.47 -6.47 -9.68
CA GLU A 101 14.44 -6.45 -8.56
C GLU A 101 14.12 -7.48 -7.47
N ALA A 102 12.86 -7.95 -7.38
CA ALA A 102 12.45 -8.89 -6.36
C ALA A 102 13.29 -10.18 -6.39
N ASP A 103 13.69 -10.63 -5.21
CA ASP A 103 14.42 -11.89 -5.07
C ASP A 103 13.53 -13.12 -5.23
N SER A 104 12.27 -13.02 -4.82
CA SER A 104 11.29 -14.12 -4.78
C SER A 104 10.02 -13.79 -5.55
N GLY A 105 10.09 -12.81 -6.47
CA GLY A 105 8.92 -12.21 -7.09
C GLY A 105 7.98 -11.56 -6.06
N TYR A 106 6.78 -11.18 -6.51
CA TYR A 106 5.75 -10.65 -5.63
C TYR A 106 4.38 -11.25 -5.90
N THR A 107 3.59 -11.46 -4.86
CA THR A 107 2.15 -11.67 -5.00
C THR A 107 1.41 -10.36 -5.18
N HIS A 108 0.14 -10.43 -5.59
CA HIS A 108 -0.73 -9.27 -5.63
C HIS A 108 -0.82 -8.56 -4.25
N GLY A 109 -0.96 -9.33 -3.17
CA GLY A 109 -1.09 -8.79 -1.81
C GLY A 109 0.18 -8.08 -1.34
N GLU A 110 1.34 -8.65 -1.62
CA GLU A 110 2.64 -8.04 -1.30
C GLU A 110 2.83 -6.71 -2.06
N LEU A 111 2.50 -6.66 -3.36
CA LEU A 111 2.55 -5.41 -4.13
C LEU A 111 1.60 -4.34 -3.60
N VAL A 112 0.38 -4.72 -3.18
CA VAL A 112 -0.56 -3.77 -2.56
C VAL A 112 -0.01 -3.26 -1.23
N ALA A 113 0.64 -4.10 -0.43
CA ALA A 113 1.24 -3.71 0.83
C ALA A 113 2.40 -2.72 0.64
N VAL A 114 3.23 -2.91 -0.39
CA VAL A 114 4.35 -2.03 -0.72
C VAL A 114 3.88 -0.72 -1.39
N LEU A 115 2.98 -0.80 -2.36
CA LEU A 115 2.58 0.36 -3.17
C LEU A 115 1.43 1.17 -2.58
N HIS A 116 0.74 0.64 -1.58
CA HIS A 116 -0.45 1.22 -0.93
C HIS A 116 -1.62 1.53 -1.89
N VAL A 117 -1.61 0.98 -3.10
CA VAL A 117 -2.66 1.15 -4.11
C VAL A 117 -3.08 -0.19 -4.71
N ARG A 118 -4.29 -0.25 -5.26
CA ARG A 118 -4.77 -1.44 -5.98
C ARG A 118 -4.04 -1.58 -7.31
N VAL A 119 -3.42 -2.73 -7.54
CA VAL A 119 -2.58 -2.98 -8.73
C VAL A 119 -3.15 -4.01 -9.71
N HIS A 120 -4.36 -4.54 -9.48
CA HIS A 120 -4.90 -5.68 -10.24
C HIS A 120 -4.96 -5.42 -11.75
N ASN A 121 -5.56 -4.31 -12.17
CA ASN A 121 -5.69 -3.95 -13.59
C ASN A 121 -4.31 -3.72 -14.22
N MET A 122 -3.41 -3.05 -13.49
CA MET A 122 -2.06 -2.76 -13.97
C MET A 122 -1.24 -4.04 -14.18
N LEU A 123 -1.33 -4.98 -13.24
CA LEU A 123 -0.67 -6.29 -13.35
C LEU A 123 -1.19 -7.08 -14.55
N LEU A 124 -2.50 -7.06 -14.80
CA LEU A 124 -3.07 -7.70 -15.99
C LEU A 124 -2.52 -7.10 -17.28
N GLU A 125 -2.40 -5.77 -17.36
CA GLU A 125 -1.82 -5.10 -18.52
C GLU A 125 -0.34 -5.42 -18.71
N LEU A 126 0.46 -5.41 -17.64
CA LEU A 126 1.89 -5.71 -17.69
C LEU A 126 2.16 -7.14 -18.16
N VAL A 127 1.36 -8.11 -17.68
CA VAL A 127 1.44 -9.51 -18.15
C VAL A 127 1.04 -9.62 -19.62
N LYS A 128 -0.05 -8.98 -20.05
CA LYS A 128 -0.48 -8.98 -21.46
C LYS A 128 0.57 -8.40 -22.40
N ARG A 129 1.34 -7.41 -21.92
CA ARG A 129 2.43 -6.78 -22.67
C ARG A 129 3.76 -7.51 -22.54
N ALA A 130 3.79 -8.67 -21.87
CA ALA A 130 5.00 -9.45 -21.61
C ALA A 130 6.12 -8.64 -20.92
N GLN A 131 5.76 -7.65 -20.09
CA GLN A 131 6.73 -6.89 -19.29
C GLN A 131 7.04 -7.58 -17.96
N ILE A 132 6.11 -8.39 -17.47
CA ILE A 132 6.28 -9.29 -16.34
C ILE A 132 5.59 -10.62 -16.70
N ALA A 133 5.98 -11.70 -16.05
CA ALA A 133 5.29 -12.98 -16.12
C ALA A 133 4.53 -13.25 -14.81
N ARG A 134 3.67 -14.26 -14.83
CA ARG A 134 2.86 -14.66 -13.67
C ARG A 134 2.75 -16.17 -13.62
N GLU A 135 3.14 -16.74 -12.49
CA GLU A 135 3.07 -18.18 -12.21
C GLU A 135 2.15 -18.47 -11.01
N LEU A 136 1.56 -19.66 -10.97
CA LEU A 136 0.73 -20.11 -9.86
C LEU A 136 1.59 -20.95 -8.91
N LEU A 137 1.79 -20.48 -7.68
CA LEU A 137 2.54 -21.16 -6.63
C LEU A 137 1.74 -21.15 -5.33
N GLY A 138 1.55 -22.30 -4.68
CA GLY A 138 0.82 -22.38 -3.41
C GLY A 138 -0.63 -21.87 -3.45
N GLY A 139 -1.26 -21.88 -4.64
CA GLY A 139 -2.62 -21.34 -4.84
C GLY A 139 -2.69 -19.81 -5.01
N LEU A 140 -1.54 -19.12 -5.02
CA LEU A 140 -1.43 -17.69 -5.25
C LEU A 140 -0.68 -17.40 -6.55
N PHE A 141 -1.06 -16.30 -7.20
CA PHE A 141 -0.29 -15.82 -8.33
C PHE A 141 0.92 -15.02 -7.86
N VAL A 142 2.10 -15.44 -8.33
CA VAL A 142 3.38 -14.78 -8.13
C VAL A 142 3.78 -14.13 -9.44
N TYR A 143 4.00 -12.83 -9.41
CA TYR A 143 4.49 -12.02 -10.51
C TYR A 143 6.01 -11.99 -10.46
N VAL A 144 6.60 -12.33 -11.59
CA VAL A 144 8.05 -12.55 -11.76
C VAL A 144 8.52 -11.85 -13.02
N SER A 145 9.84 -11.77 -13.20
CA SER A 145 10.45 -11.22 -14.41
C SER A 145 9.90 -11.88 -15.67
N ALA A 146 9.84 -11.12 -16.77
CA ALA A 146 9.54 -11.68 -18.08
C ALA A 146 10.71 -12.52 -18.65
N GLU A 147 11.95 -12.33 -18.16
CA GLU A 147 13.10 -13.15 -18.56
C GLU A 147 13.04 -14.52 -17.87
N SER A 148 12.91 -15.60 -18.65
CA SER A 148 12.72 -16.97 -18.11
C SER A 148 13.78 -17.39 -17.09
N ARG A 149 15.04 -16.98 -17.28
CA ARG A 149 16.15 -17.31 -16.36
C ARG A 149 15.99 -16.60 -15.02
N ARG A 150 15.66 -15.31 -15.04
CA ARG A 150 15.40 -14.50 -13.84
C ARG A 150 14.15 -15.00 -13.13
N ALA A 151 13.08 -15.27 -13.88
CA ALA A 151 11.83 -15.84 -13.36
C ALA A 151 12.06 -17.17 -12.64
N GLY A 152 12.83 -18.09 -13.25
CA GLY A 152 13.18 -19.37 -12.62
C GLY A 152 13.94 -19.19 -11.31
N ALA A 153 14.90 -18.25 -11.26
CA ALA A 153 15.63 -17.95 -10.02
C ALA A 153 14.70 -17.39 -8.93
N GLN A 154 13.76 -16.50 -9.29
CA GLN A 154 12.80 -15.93 -8.36
C GLN A 154 11.85 -16.98 -7.78
N LEU A 155 11.33 -17.87 -8.62
CA LEU A 155 10.44 -18.94 -8.21
C LEU A 155 11.15 -19.96 -7.31
N ASN A 156 12.39 -20.34 -7.65
CA ASN A 156 13.19 -21.23 -6.82
C ASN A 156 13.43 -20.62 -5.43
N ARG A 157 13.83 -19.35 -5.37
CA ARG A 157 14.03 -18.65 -4.09
C ARG A 157 12.75 -18.57 -3.28
N ARG A 158 11.60 -18.33 -3.92
CA ARG A 158 10.30 -18.35 -3.23
C ARG A 158 9.96 -19.73 -2.68
N HIS A 159 10.14 -20.77 -3.49
CA HIS A 159 9.92 -22.15 -3.06
C HIS A 159 10.84 -22.54 -1.89
N GLU A 160 12.11 -22.11 -1.89
CA GLU A 160 13.03 -22.25 -0.76
C GLU A 160 12.53 -21.53 0.50
N GLN A 161 11.97 -20.32 0.37
CA GLN A 161 11.38 -19.59 1.50
C GLN A 161 10.13 -20.27 2.07
N GLU A 162 9.31 -20.89 1.21
CA GLU A 162 8.09 -21.60 1.61
C GLU A 162 8.40 -22.99 2.20
N THR A 163 9.48 -23.64 1.75
CA THR A 163 9.93 -24.96 2.25
C THR A 163 10.89 -24.88 3.42
N THR A 164 11.58 -23.75 3.60
CA THR A 164 12.32 -23.47 4.83
C THR A 164 11.29 -23.39 5.95
N PRO A 165 11.33 -24.27 6.96
CA PRO A 165 10.40 -24.17 8.06
C PRO A 165 10.66 -22.83 8.76
N ALA A 166 9.78 -21.87 8.53
CA ALA A 166 9.58 -20.80 9.48
C ALA A 166 9.42 -21.49 10.83
N ARG A 167 10.35 -21.24 11.76
CA ARG A 167 10.25 -21.59 13.17
C ARG A 167 8.78 -21.45 13.54
N PRO A 168 8.07 -22.52 13.93
CA PRO A 168 6.62 -22.60 13.73
C PRO A 168 5.96 -21.39 14.37
N ALA A 169 5.59 -20.42 13.54
CA ALA A 169 4.62 -19.41 13.89
C ALA A 169 3.31 -20.19 13.91
N SER A 170 3.03 -20.83 15.06
CA SER A 170 1.87 -21.67 15.38
C SER A 170 1.04 -22.02 14.15
N VAL A 171 1.48 -23.06 13.43
CA VAL A 171 0.76 -23.61 12.29
C VAL A 171 -0.66 -23.88 12.76
N LEU A 172 -1.60 -23.16 12.13
CA LEU A 172 -3.04 -23.31 12.29
C LEU A 172 -3.52 -23.02 13.71
N GLY A 173 -4.03 -21.80 13.90
CA GLY A 173 -4.97 -21.58 14.99
C GLY A 173 -6.03 -22.66 14.93
N GLN A 174 -6.24 -23.34 16.05
CA GLN A 174 -7.13 -24.49 16.16
C GLN A 174 -8.51 -24.15 15.53
N PRO A 175 -9.32 -25.14 15.12
CA PRO A 175 -10.71 -24.88 14.66
C PRO A 175 -11.48 -23.93 15.59
N LEU A 176 -11.11 -23.95 16.87
CA LEU A 176 -11.56 -23.05 17.91
C LEU A 176 -11.11 -21.59 17.74
N GLU A 177 -9.85 -21.33 17.39
CA GLU A 177 -9.30 -19.99 17.19
C GLU A 177 -9.97 -19.29 15.99
N ILE A 178 -10.17 -20.03 14.90
CA ILE A 178 -10.95 -19.54 13.74
C ILE A 178 -12.40 -19.28 14.12
N ALA A 179 -13.05 -20.19 14.86
CA ALA A 179 -14.43 -20.03 15.29
C ALA A 179 -14.62 -18.82 16.21
N VAL A 180 -13.68 -18.57 17.14
CA VAL A 180 -13.68 -17.40 18.03
C VAL A 180 -13.53 -16.11 17.22
N LEU A 181 -12.57 -16.03 16.29
CA LEU A 181 -12.35 -14.83 15.49
C LEU A 181 -13.50 -14.55 14.52
N LEU A 182 -14.11 -15.58 13.94
CA LEU A 182 -15.33 -15.43 13.13
C LEU A 182 -16.49 -14.87 13.95
N GLU A 183 -16.67 -15.32 15.20
CA GLU A 183 -17.74 -14.82 16.06
C GLU A 183 -17.52 -13.36 16.49
N VAL A 184 -16.25 -12.96 16.68
CA VAL A 184 -15.87 -11.55 16.90
C VAL A 184 -16.23 -10.67 15.70
N ILE A 185 -15.97 -11.15 14.48
CA ILE A 185 -16.26 -10.42 13.23
C ILE A 185 -17.77 -10.34 12.94
N HIS A 186 -18.51 -11.43 13.13
CA HIS A 186 -19.96 -11.46 12.91
C HIS A 186 -20.73 -10.64 13.96
N GLY A 187 -20.12 -10.32 15.11
CA GLY A 187 -20.64 -9.40 16.12
C GLY A 187 -20.65 -7.92 15.71
N ALA A 188 -20.65 -7.61 14.41
CA ALA A 188 -20.28 -6.35 13.72
C ALA A 188 -20.85 -5.00 14.23
N ARG A 189 -21.60 -4.95 15.34
CA ARG A 189 -21.98 -3.70 16.06
C ARG A 189 -21.41 -3.58 17.48
N ARG A 190 -20.95 -4.67 18.08
CA ARG A 190 -20.32 -4.71 19.42
C ARG A 190 -19.51 -6.01 19.53
N ILE A 191 -18.22 -5.89 19.89
CA ILE A 191 -17.37 -7.06 20.14
C ILE A 191 -17.90 -7.80 21.39
N PRO A 192 -18.41 -9.05 21.24
CA PRO A 192 -18.90 -9.83 22.38
C PRO A 192 -17.72 -10.21 23.29
N GLY A 193 -17.98 -10.28 24.60
CA GLY A 193 -16.98 -10.69 25.59
C GLY A 193 -16.61 -12.18 25.47
N PRO A 194 -15.47 -12.62 26.03
CA PRO A 194 -15.06 -14.03 26.05
C PRO A 194 -16.16 -14.97 26.59
N ASP A 195 -16.90 -14.50 27.59
CA ASP A 195 -18.04 -15.14 28.24
C ASP A 195 -19.26 -15.34 27.31
N GLU A 196 -19.52 -14.39 26.41
CA GLU A 196 -20.57 -14.53 25.39
C GLU A 196 -20.14 -15.47 24.26
N ILE A 197 -18.88 -15.42 23.85
CA ILE A 197 -18.34 -16.29 22.79
C ILE A 197 -18.30 -17.74 23.25
N ALA A 198 -17.82 -18.01 24.48
CA ALA A 198 -17.82 -19.36 25.06
C ALA A 198 -19.24 -19.98 25.07
N LYS A 199 -20.26 -19.20 25.47
CA LYS A 199 -21.66 -19.65 25.45
C LYS A 199 -22.18 -19.94 24.04
N ARG A 200 -21.83 -19.11 23.06
CA ARG A 200 -22.27 -19.31 21.66
C ARG A 200 -21.59 -20.52 21.02
N LEU A 201 -20.32 -20.77 21.31
CA LEU A 201 -19.59 -21.93 20.81
C LEU A 201 -20.09 -23.23 21.48
N ALA A 202 -20.40 -23.19 22.78
CA ALA A 202 -21.07 -24.30 23.47
C ALA A 202 -22.44 -24.61 22.86
N GLY A 203 -23.23 -23.59 22.52
CA GLY A 203 -24.52 -23.76 21.82
C GLY A 203 -24.40 -24.31 20.39
N LYS A 204 -23.21 -24.23 19.78
CA LYS A 204 -22.86 -24.83 18.47
C LYS A 204 -22.22 -26.22 18.61
N GLY A 205 -22.19 -26.80 19.82
CA GLY A 205 -21.66 -28.14 20.07
C GLY A 205 -20.13 -28.21 20.17
N GLN A 206 -19.44 -27.09 20.35
CA GLN A 206 -17.99 -27.07 20.64
C GLN A 206 -17.75 -26.95 22.15
N GLU A 207 -17.00 -27.89 22.73
CA GLU A 207 -16.51 -27.77 24.10
C GLU A 207 -15.38 -26.75 24.17
N VAL A 208 -15.67 -25.58 24.73
CA VAL A 208 -14.74 -24.44 24.79
C VAL A 208 -14.78 -23.86 26.19
N SER A 209 -13.62 -23.80 26.85
CA SER A 209 -13.51 -23.15 28.16
C SER A 209 -13.33 -21.63 28.03
N LEU A 210 -13.78 -20.90 29.05
CA LEU A 210 -13.62 -19.44 29.12
C LEU A 210 -12.14 -19.02 29.04
N GLU A 211 -11.27 -19.76 29.72
CA GLU A 211 -9.82 -19.53 29.73
C GLU A 211 -9.19 -19.66 28.34
N GLN A 212 -9.69 -20.58 27.51
CA GLN A 212 -9.22 -20.75 26.13
C GLN A 212 -9.59 -19.53 25.26
N VAL A 213 -10.80 -19.00 25.43
CA VAL A 213 -11.25 -17.81 24.69
C VAL A 213 -10.48 -16.57 25.14
N GLU A 214 -10.21 -16.43 26.43
CA GLU A 214 -9.41 -15.34 26.99
C GLU A 214 -7.95 -15.36 26.49
N ALA A 215 -7.34 -16.54 26.44
CA ALA A 215 -6.00 -16.72 25.88
C ALA A 215 -5.95 -16.31 24.39
N ILE A 216 -6.99 -16.63 23.61
CA ILE A 216 -7.10 -16.23 22.20
C ILE A 216 -7.29 -14.71 22.08
N PHE A 217 -8.11 -14.09 22.92
CA PHE A 217 -8.29 -12.64 22.96
C PHE A 217 -6.99 -11.91 23.27
N HIS A 218 -6.23 -12.41 24.24
CA HIS A 218 -4.92 -11.86 24.60
C HIS A 218 -3.91 -12.03 23.46
N LYS A 219 -3.87 -13.20 22.82
CA LYS A 219 -2.98 -13.49 21.67
C LYS A 219 -3.23 -12.55 20.49
N HIS A 220 -4.49 -12.20 20.22
CA HIS A 220 -4.90 -11.38 19.06
C HIS A 220 -5.18 -9.91 19.38
N GLY A 221 -4.95 -9.46 20.61
CA GLY A 221 -5.11 -8.06 20.99
C GLY A 221 -6.55 -7.54 20.92
N VAL A 222 -7.55 -8.43 21.02
CA VAL A 222 -8.97 -8.07 20.95
C VAL A 222 -9.40 -7.39 22.26
N LYS A 223 -9.63 -6.07 22.22
CA LYS A 223 -10.08 -5.30 23.39
C LYS A 223 -11.61 -5.26 23.48
N LYS A 224 -12.14 -5.60 24.66
CA LYS A 224 -13.57 -5.52 25.01
C LYS A 224 -14.09 -4.10 24.82
N THR A 225 -15.30 -3.94 24.25
CA THR A 225 -16.07 -2.69 24.40
C THR A 225 -16.78 -2.73 25.76
N PRO A 226 -16.61 -1.74 26.65
CA PRO A 226 -17.26 -1.76 27.96
C PRO A 226 -18.79 -1.75 27.82
N SER A 227 -19.47 -2.65 28.53
CA SER A 227 -20.94 -2.70 28.58
C SER A 227 -21.46 -1.61 29.53
N PRO A 228 -22.59 -0.93 29.24
CA PRO A 228 -23.11 0.18 30.05
C PRO A 228 -23.65 -0.18 31.45
N HIS A 229 -23.51 -1.42 31.91
CA HIS A 229 -24.13 -1.88 33.15
C HIS A 229 -23.12 -2.55 34.08
N SER A 230 -22.43 -1.73 34.87
CA SER A 230 -22.06 -2.07 36.25
C SER A 230 -21.84 -0.77 37.05
N ARG A 231 -22.94 -0.12 37.45
CA ARG A 231 -22.91 0.64 38.70
C ARG A 231 -22.97 -0.41 39.82
N SER A 232 -21.83 -0.78 40.37
CA SER A 232 -21.77 -1.47 41.65
C SER A 232 -21.54 -0.46 42.75
N SER A 233 -22.52 -0.43 43.63
CA SER A 233 -22.57 0.07 45.00
C SER A 233 -21.23 -0.04 45.74
N ARG A 234 -20.87 1.04 46.41
CA ARG A 234 -19.88 1.06 47.50
C ARG A 234 -20.57 0.65 48.81
N PRO A 235 -19.92 -0.13 49.68
CA PRO A 235 -20.12 0.04 51.12
C PRO A 235 -19.45 1.34 51.61
#